data_AF-A0A7I0NP48-F1
#
_entry.id   AF-A0A7I0NP48-F1
#
_cell.length_a   1.000
_cell.length_b   1.000
_cell.length_c   1.000
_cell.angle_alpha   90.00
_cell.angle_beta   90.00
_cell.angle_gamma   90.00
#
_symmetry.space_group_name_H-M   'P 1'
#
loop_
_entity.id
_entity.type
_entity.pdbx_description
1 polymer ?
#
loop_
_entity_poly.entity_id
_entity_poly.type
_entity_poly.pdbx_seq_one_letter_code
_entity_poly.pdbx_strand_id
1 'polypeptide(L)'
;MVVLKKIKAATLIETLTASVLIIIVFMIASLSFNTVFSNHIRADKSAIDNRIKELEYFLIHDQIKIPYIEDFGQWEITIEKKKHLTVITSQREGEKLYKKEIIR
;
A
#
# COMPACT_ATOMS: atom_id res chain seq x y z
N MET A 1 -57.41 -20.50 22.58
CA MET A 1 -57.05 -19.98 21.24
C MET A 1 -55.59 -20.32 20.99
N VAL A 2 -55.33 -21.41 20.29
CA VAL A 2 -53.97 -21.98 20.16
C VAL A 2 -53.44 -21.66 18.77
N VAL A 3 -52.50 -20.72 18.70
CA VAL A 3 -51.83 -20.37 17.44
C VAL A 3 -50.58 -21.24 17.31
N LEU A 4 -50.78 -22.50 16.92
CA LEU A 4 -49.73 -23.34 16.34
C LEU A 4 -49.84 -23.22 14.81
N LYS A 5 -49.44 -22.08 14.27
CA LYS A 5 -49.39 -21.84 12.83
C LYS A 5 -48.18 -22.61 12.30
N LYS A 6 -48.40 -23.77 11.66
CA LYS A 6 -47.33 -24.54 11.00
C LYS A 6 -46.66 -23.65 9.95
N ILE A 7 -45.45 -23.18 10.25
CA ILE A 7 -44.64 -22.45 9.29
C ILE A 7 -44.35 -23.45 8.16
N LYS A 8 -44.72 -23.14 6.91
CA LYS A 8 -44.44 -24.04 5.78
C LYS A 8 -42.93 -24.25 5.73
N ALA A 9 -42.47 -25.49 5.86
CA ALA A 9 -41.04 -25.86 5.84
C ALA A 9 -40.27 -25.24 4.64
N ALA A 10 -40.98 -25.00 3.53
CA ALA A 10 -40.49 -24.26 2.37
C ALA A 10 -39.87 -22.88 2.73
N THR A 11 -40.50 -22.12 3.63
CA THR A 11 -40.03 -20.77 4.02
C THR A 11 -38.78 -20.78 4.90
N LEU A 12 -38.57 -21.86 5.68
CA LEU A 12 -37.36 -22.01 6.49
C LEU A 12 -36.14 -22.31 5.61
N ILE A 13 -36.30 -23.22 4.66
CA ILE A 13 -35.25 -23.56 3.70
C ILE A 13 -34.89 -22.35 2.83
N GLU A 14 -35.88 -21.59 2.37
CA GLU A 14 -35.67 -20.35 1.61
C GLU A 14 -34.90 -19.29 2.42
N THR A 15 -35.24 -19.11 3.69
CA THR A 15 -34.53 -18.15 4.54
C THR A 15 -33.09 -18.59 4.81
N LEU A 16 -32.87 -19.90 5.01
CA LEU A 16 -31.54 -20.46 5.19
C LEU A 16 -30.70 -20.32 3.93
N THR A 17 -31.22 -20.66 2.75
CA THR A 17 -30.48 -20.53 1.49
C THR A 17 -30.15 -19.07 1.19
N ALA A 18 -31.09 -18.14 1.41
CA ALA A 18 -30.84 -16.71 1.28
C ALA A 18 -29.72 -16.24 2.23
N SER A 19 -29.73 -16.70 3.48
CA SER A 19 -28.69 -16.34 4.46
C SER A 19 -27.30 -16.84 4.04
N VAL A 20 -27.22 -18.07 3.48
CA VAL A 20 -25.97 -18.64 2.99
C VAL A 20 -25.45 -17.85 1.80
N LEU A 21 -26.34 -17.46 0.87
CA LEU A 21 -25.97 -16.62 -0.27
C LEU A 21 -25.43 -15.27 0.17
N ILE A 22 -26.06 -14.63 1.15
CA ILE A 22 -25.59 -13.36 1.73
C ILE A 22 -24.18 -13.53 2.30
N ILE A 23 -23.94 -14.59 3.10
CA ILE A 23 -22.62 -14.86 3.68
C ILE A 23 -21.56 -15.06 2.60
N ILE A 24 -21.87 -15.81 1.53
CA ILE A 24 -20.94 -16.04 0.42
C ILE A 24 -20.59 -14.71 -0.27
N VAL A 25 -21.57 -13.86 -0.54
CA VAL A 25 -21.34 -12.55 -1.17
C VAL A 25 -20.46 -11.67 -0.28
N PHE A 26 -20.75 -11.60 1.02
CA PHE A 26 -19.92 -10.84 1.97
C PHE A 26 -18.49 -11.38 2.08
N MET A 27 -18.32 -12.70 2.03
CA MET A 27 -17.01 -13.33 2.06
C MET A 27 -16.18 -12.93 0.82
N ILE A 28 -16.76 -13.05 -0.37
CA ILE A 28 -16.10 -12.64 -1.62
C ILE A 28 -15.76 -11.14 -1.57
N ALA A 29 -16.72 -10.29 -1.19
CA ALA A 29 -16.52 -8.85 -1.08
C ALA A 29 -15.38 -8.50 -0.09
N SER A 30 -15.32 -9.16 1.07
CA SER A 30 -14.28 -8.94 2.07
C SER A 30 -12.90 -9.32 1.55
N LEU A 31 -12.78 -10.45 0.84
CA LEU A 31 -11.52 -10.89 0.24
C LEU A 31 -11.07 -9.94 -0.88
N SER A 32 -12.01 -9.52 -1.75
CA SER A 32 -11.74 -8.52 -2.78
C SER A 32 -11.30 -7.20 -2.17
N PHE A 33 -11.98 -6.71 -1.14
CA PHE A 33 -11.63 -5.46 -0.46
C PHE A 33 -10.23 -5.53 0.17
N ASN A 34 -9.92 -6.62 0.89
CA ASN A 34 -8.60 -6.80 1.48
C ASN A 34 -7.47 -6.73 0.43
N THR A 35 -7.71 -7.33 -0.73
CA THR A 35 -6.73 -7.34 -1.82
C THR A 35 -6.55 -5.95 -2.43
N VAL A 36 -7.64 -5.27 -2.75
CA VAL A 36 -7.62 -3.90 -3.31
C VAL A 36 -6.98 -2.92 -2.34
N PHE A 37 -7.34 -3.01 -1.05
CA PHE A 37 -6.81 -2.13 0.00
C PHE A 37 -5.31 -2.35 0.24
N SER A 38 -4.87 -3.61 0.33
CA SER A 38 -3.44 -3.96 0.45
C SER A 38 -2.65 -3.45 -0.76
N ASN A 39 -3.19 -3.60 -1.97
CA ASN A 39 -2.54 -3.11 -3.18
C ASN A 39 -2.46 -1.57 -3.21
N HIS A 40 -3.50 -0.86 -2.77
CA HIS A 40 -3.50 0.59 -2.69
C HIS A 40 -2.44 1.11 -1.71
N ILE A 41 -2.34 0.52 -0.50
CA ILE A 41 -1.30 0.88 0.48
C ILE A 41 0.11 0.57 -0.05
N ARG A 42 0.30 -0.59 -0.70
CA ARG A 42 1.62 -0.95 -1.25
C ARG A 42 2.06 -0.06 -2.40
N ALA A 43 1.10 0.42 -3.19
CA ALA A 43 1.30 1.33 -4.31
C ALA A 43 1.44 2.80 -3.87
N ASP A 44 1.06 3.14 -2.63
CA ASP A 44 1.21 4.49 -2.12
C ASP A 44 2.69 4.83 -1.92
N LYS A 45 3.23 5.57 -2.90
CA LYS A 45 4.60 6.08 -2.92
C LYS A 45 4.72 7.43 -2.21
N SER A 46 3.64 7.98 -1.65
CA SER A 46 3.64 9.32 -1.05
C SER A 46 4.64 9.45 0.09
N ALA A 47 4.80 8.39 0.91
CA ALA A 47 5.76 8.39 2.01
C ALA A 47 7.21 8.48 1.52
N ILE A 48 7.58 7.69 0.51
CA ILE A 48 8.94 7.71 -0.05
C ILE A 48 9.18 9.00 -0.86
N ASP A 49 8.18 9.49 -1.60
CA ASP A 49 8.27 10.77 -2.32
C ASP A 49 8.50 11.95 -1.39
N ASN A 50 7.81 11.97 -0.23
CA ASN A 50 8.02 13.01 0.79
C ASN A 50 9.42 12.91 1.40
N ARG A 51 9.90 11.70 1.70
CA ARG A 51 11.24 11.50 2.26
C ARG A 51 12.33 11.93 1.27
N ILE A 52 12.17 11.61 -0.02
CA ILE A 52 13.11 12.06 -1.07
C ILE A 52 13.16 13.58 -1.15
N LYS A 53 12.01 14.28 -1.09
CA LYS A 53 11.96 15.75 -1.08
C LYS A 53 12.68 16.35 0.12
N GLU A 54 12.55 15.74 1.29
CA GLU A 54 13.25 16.16 2.51
C GLU A 54 14.77 16.00 2.36
N LEU A 55 15.22 14.86 1.84
CA LEU A 55 16.64 14.61 1.56
C LEU A 55 17.19 15.56 0.51
N GLU A 56 16.41 15.90 -0.51
CA GLU A 56 16.76 16.94 -1.49
C GLU A 56 16.92 18.32 -0.84
N TYR A 57 16.00 18.70 0.05
CA TYR A 57 16.10 19.96 0.79
C TYR A 57 17.37 20.00 1.64
N PHE A 58 17.65 18.95 2.39
CA PHE A 58 18.85 18.87 3.23
C PHE A 58 20.15 18.84 2.40
N LEU A 59 20.12 18.22 1.23
CA LEU A 59 21.24 18.22 0.31
C LEU A 59 21.55 19.64 -0.21
N ILE A 60 20.52 20.41 -0.57
CA ILE A 60 20.68 21.80 -1.05
C ILE A 60 21.28 22.71 0.03
N HIS A 61 20.96 22.44 1.30
CA HIS A 61 21.43 23.22 2.45
C HIS A 61 22.71 22.65 3.10
N ASP A 62 23.39 21.71 2.43
CA ASP A 62 24.60 21.04 2.90
C ASP A 62 24.44 20.42 4.33
N GLN A 63 23.22 20.04 4.70
CA GLN A 63 22.87 19.47 6.01
C GLN A 63 23.09 17.95 6.08
N ILE A 64 23.39 17.30 4.96
CA ILE A 64 23.74 15.88 4.90
C ILE A 64 25.15 15.71 4.34
N LYS A 65 25.95 14.84 4.96
CA LYS A 65 27.26 14.42 4.47
C LYS A 65 27.11 13.26 3.49
N ILE A 66 27.69 13.40 2.31
CA ILE A 66 27.71 12.38 1.24
C ILE A 66 29.01 11.57 1.35
N PRO A 67 29.00 10.22 1.17
CA PRO A 67 27.86 9.37 0.85
C PRO A 67 26.91 9.18 2.04
N TYR A 68 25.62 9.13 1.75
CA TYR A 68 24.56 8.92 2.74
C TYR A 68 23.75 7.69 2.35
N ILE A 69 23.52 6.80 3.31
CA ILE A 69 22.75 5.56 3.12
C ILE A 69 21.71 5.51 4.25
N GLU A 70 20.46 5.25 3.90
CA GLU A 70 19.35 5.18 4.82
C GLU A 70 18.40 4.05 4.44
N ASP A 71 18.02 3.24 5.44
CA ASP A 71 16.92 2.29 5.34
C ASP A 71 15.59 2.96 5.71
N PHE A 72 14.75 3.23 4.72
CA PHE A 72 13.43 3.82 4.90
C PHE A 72 12.32 2.78 4.62
N GLY A 73 11.95 2.03 5.66
CA GLY A 73 10.92 1.00 5.57
C GLY A 73 11.34 -0.17 4.69
N GLN A 74 10.78 -0.27 3.49
CA GLN A 74 11.18 -1.29 2.48
C GLN A 74 12.09 -0.71 1.38
N TRP A 75 12.56 0.53 1.55
CA TRP A 75 13.38 1.22 0.57
C TRP A 75 14.79 1.45 1.14
N GLU A 76 15.80 1.07 0.38
CA GLU A 76 17.18 1.46 0.63
C GLU A 76 17.46 2.74 -0.17
N ILE A 77 17.74 3.85 0.52
CA ILE A 77 18.04 5.15 -0.07
C ILE A 77 19.54 5.40 -0.01
N THR A 78 20.16 5.57 -1.17
CA THR A 78 21.60 5.83 -1.29
C THR A 78 21.84 7.12 -2.06
N ILE A 79 22.57 8.04 -1.43
CA ILE A 79 22.97 9.33 -1.99
C ILE A 79 24.47 9.31 -2.23
N GLU A 80 24.87 9.38 -3.50
CA GLU A 80 26.27 9.40 -3.92
C GLU A 80 26.58 10.62 -4.78
N LYS A 81 27.81 11.14 -4.65
CA LYS A 81 28.35 12.19 -5.50
C LYS A 81 29.12 11.56 -6.65
N LYS A 82 28.58 11.56 -7.88
CA LYS A 82 29.29 11.12 -9.09
C LYS A 82 29.68 12.32 -9.94
N LYS A 83 30.99 12.61 -9.99
CA LYS A 83 31.65 13.69 -10.75
C LYS A 83 31.10 15.11 -10.45
N HIS A 84 29.91 15.43 -10.93
CA HIS A 84 29.25 16.74 -10.79
C HIS A 84 27.75 16.65 -10.43
N LEU A 85 27.20 15.45 -10.26
CA LEU A 85 25.79 15.24 -9.87
C LEU A 85 25.68 14.47 -8.55
N THR A 86 24.75 14.92 -7.71
CA THR A 86 24.25 14.10 -6.60
C THR A 86 23.09 13.26 -7.10
N VAL A 87 23.15 11.95 -6.85
CA VAL A 87 22.14 10.99 -7.30
C VAL A 87 21.51 10.36 -6.07
N ILE A 88 20.19 10.49 -5.93
CA ILE A 88 19.40 9.77 -4.93
C ILE A 88 18.87 8.51 -5.61
N THR A 89 19.26 7.35 -5.10
CA THR A 89 18.78 6.05 -5.57
C THR A 89 17.91 5.43 -4.50
N SER A 90 16.70 5.00 -4.83
CA SER A 90 15.82 4.27 -3.92
C SER A 90 15.52 2.90 -4.50
N GLN A 91 15.89 1.83 -3.78
CA GLN A 91 15.69 0.45 -4.21
C GLN A 91 14.74 -0.28 -3.26
N ARG A 92 13.73 -0.95 -3.82
CA ARG A 92 12.84 -1.91 -3.12
C ARG A 92 12.81 -3.20 -3.95
N GLU A 93 12.72 -4.36 -3.30
CA GLU A 93 12.68 -5.70 -3.93
C GLU A 93 11.90 -5.70 -5.26
N GLY A 94 12.62 -5.74 -6.39
CA GLY A 94 12.06 -5.86 -7.74
C GLY A 94 11.68 -4.56 -8.47
N GLU A 95 11.55 -3.42 -7.79
CA GLU A 95 11.23 -2.12 -8.40
C GLU A 95 12.33 -1.08 -8.12
N LYS A 96 13.11 -0.74 -9.16
CA LYS A 96 14.08 0.37 -9.11
C LYS A 96 13.39 1.65 -9.54
N LEU A 97 13.16 2.56 -8.60
CA LEU A 97 12.73 3.91 -8.94
C LEU A 97 13.97 4.78 -9.10
N TYR A 98 14.30 5.10 -10.35
CA TYR A 98 15.32 6.06 -10.70
C TYR A 98 14.70 7.46 -10.69
N LYS A 99 15.00 8.27 -9.67
CA LYS A 99 14.76 9.71 -9.75
C LYS A 99 16.10 10.42 -9.69
N LYS A 100 16.59 10.78 -10.87
CA LYS A 100 17.84 11.50 -11.06
C LYS A 100 17.49 12.85 -11.68
N GLU A 101 17.96 13.92 -11.05
CA GLU A 101 18.53 15.13 -11.66
C GLU A 101 18.40 16.30 -10.68
N ILE A 102 19.43 16.52 -9.86
CA ILE A 102 19.73 17.85 -9.35
C ILE A 102 21.02 18.27 -10.08
N ILE A 103 20.82 19.11 -11.10
CA ILE A 103 21.87 19.74 -11.88
C ILE A 103 22.54 20.78 -10.96
N ARG A 104 23.86 20.74 -10.86
CA ARG A 104 24.67 21.91 -10.54
C ARG A 104 25.49 22.26 -11.76
#